data_AF-X6P8Z5-F1
#
_entry.id   AF-X6P8Z5-F1
#
_cell.length_a   1.000
_cell.length_b   1.000
_cell.length_c   1.000
_cell.angle_alpha   90.00
_cell.angle_beta   90.00
_cell.angle_gamma   90.00
#
_symmetry.space_group_name_H-M   'P 1'
#
loop_
_entity.id
_entity.type
_entity.pdbx_description
1 polymer ?
#
loop_
_entity_poly.entity_id
_entity_poly.type
_entity_poly.pdbx_seq_one_letter_code
_entity_poly.pdbx_strand_id
1 'polypeptide(L)'
;MLYYHVVGTEQSEDVFLLDARSCGDAKWFISPHVFDDGKWLLIFLSPNCDPVNRLYLIKLQDLDLKSFSFVNTNVIDWPMCYVFTRICCYLIIWKICQDALQLVDLTGKPVKYSIAFPSARTIVFTGRKTSNEGFFHFTSFLYPGIIYLYDFRHHSMKILFEIK
;
A
#
# COMPACT_ATOMS: atom_id res chain seq x y z
N MET A 1 7.32 2.49 18.48
CA MET A 1 8.72 2.37 17.99
C MET A 1 8.78 1.24 16.98
N LEU A 2 9.72 1.29 16.04
CA LEU A 2 9.96 0.28 15.02
C LEU A 2 11.44 -0.06 15.00
N TYR A 3 11.74 -1.36 14.95
CA TYR A 3 13.08 -1.91 14.95
C TYR A 3 13.24 -2.92 13.81
N TYR A 4 14.47 -3.13 13.38
CA TYR A 4 14.88 -4.18 12.45
C TYR A 4 15.71 -5.22 13.20
N HIS A 5 15.23 -6.47 13.18
CA HIS A 5 15.89 -7.61 13.82
C HIS A 5 16.55 -8.48 12.76
N VAL A 6 17.81 -8.87 12.98
CA VAL A 6 18.53 -9.81 12.13
C VAL A 6 18.31 -11.21 12.69
N VAL A 7 17.79 -12.13 11.87
CA VAL A 7 17.51 -13.49 12.33
C VAL A 7 18.80 -14.15 12.81
N GLY A 8 18.79 -14.62 14.07
CA GLY A 8 19.91 -15.28 14.71
C GLY A 8 20.77 -14.38 15.61
N THR A 9 20.51 -13.07 15.65
CA THR A 9 21.14 -12.17 16.64
C THR A 9 20.31 -12.09 17.92
N GLU A 10 20.88 -11.52 18.98
CA GLU A 10 20.10 -11.18 20.17
C GLU A 10 19.18 -9.98 19.89
N GLN A 11 18.04 -9.91 20.59
CA GLN A 11 17.12 -8.77 20.48
C GLN A 11 17.76 -7.44 20.93
N SER A 12 18.78 -7.50 21.77
CA SER A 12 19.58 -6.34 22.20
C SER A 12 20.35 -5.68 21.04
N GLU A 13 20.57 -6.42 19.95
CA GLU A 13 21.25 -5.95 18.74
C GLU A 13 20.27 -5.38 17.69
N ASP A 14 18.98 -5.31 18.03
CA ASP A 14 17.94 -4.76 17.16
C ASP A 14 18.24 -3.31 16.76
N VAL A 15 18.17 -3.04 15.46
CA VAL A 15 18.44 -1.71 14.93
C VAL A 15 17.19 -0.85 14.99
N PHE A 16 17.23 0.22 15.76
CA PHE A 16 16.15 1.20 15.81
C PHE A 16 15.96 1.89 14.46
N LEU A 17 14.73 1.88 13.94
CA LEU A 17 14.37 2.53 12.69
C LEU A 17 13.56 3.81 12.91
N LEU A 18 12.51 3.74 13.72
CA LEU A 18 11.54 4.83 13.83
C LEU A 18 10.88 4.90 15.21
N ASP A 19 10.62 6.11 15.66
CA ASP A 19 9.69 6.36 16.76
C ASP A 19 8.54 7.23 16.26
N ALA A 20 7.29 6.83 16.54
CA ALA A 20 6.11 7.64 16.22
C ALA A 20 6.23 9.07 16.77
N ARG A 21 6.88 9.24 17.93
CA ARG A 21 7.21 10.55 18.52
C ARG A 21 8.02 11.44 17.59
N SER A 22 9.01 10.87 16.91
CA SER A 22 9.83 11.60 15.92
C SER A 22 9.05 12.00 14.67
N CYS A 23 7.91 11.36 14.43
CA CYS A 23 6.99 11.67 13.34
C CYS A 23 5.83 12.57 13.77
N GLY A 24 5.79 13.05 15.01
CA GLY A 24 4.86 14.10 15.44
C GLY A 24 4.04 13.76 16.68
N ASP A 25 3.66 12.49 16.90
CA ASP A 25 2.87 12.10 18.08
C ASP A 25 3.17 10.66 18.48
N ALA A 26 3.36 10.45 19.78
CA ALA A 26 3.65 9.15 20.39
C ALA A 26 2.54 8.11 20.19
N LYS A 27 1.30 8.56 19.99
CA LYS A 27 0.11 7.71 19.91
C LYS A 27 -0.15 7.14 18.51
N TRP A 28 0.61 7.59 17.51
CA TRP A 28 0.40 7.11 16.15
C TRP A 28 0.79 5.65 16.02
N PHE A 29 -0.11 4.88 15.41
CA PHE A 29 0.12 3.49 15.01
C PHE A 29 1.16 3.44 13.91
N ILE A 30 2.10 2.49 14.03
CA ILE A 30 3.14 2.23 13.03
C ILE A 30 2.84 0.89 12.38
N SER A 31 2.59 0.90 11.07
CA SER A 31 2.35 -0.31 10.28
C SER A 31 3.41 -0.45 9.18
N PRO A 32 4.51 -1.19 9.46
CA PRO A 32 5.57 -1.45 8.49
C PRO A 32 5.21 -2.58 7.52
N HIS A 33 5.59 -2.44 6.25
CA HIS A 33 5.46 -3.46 5.22
C HIS A 33 6.75 -3.52 4.37
N VAL A 34 7.47 -4.64 4.45
CA VAL A 34 8.62 -4.91 3.60
C VAL A 34 8.13 -5.42 2.25
N PHE A 35 8.72 -4.93 1.17
CA PHE A 35 8.35 -5.35 -0.19
C PHE A 35 8.93 -6.73 -0.50
N ASP A 36 8.26 -7.47 -1.40
CA ASP A 36 8.67 -8.82 -1.82
C ASP A 36 10.13 -8.92 -2.32
N ASP A 37 10.69 -7.84 -2.85
CA ASP A 37 12.08 -7.81 -3.32
C ASP A 37 13.11 -7.58 -2.20
N GLY A 38 12.66 -7.35 -0.96
CA GLY A 38 13.50 -7.05 0.20
C GLY A 38 14.24 -5.71 0.11
N LYS A 39 13.92 -4.89 -0.91
CA LYS A 39 14.67 -3.66 -1.22
C LYS A 39 14.05 -2.40 -0.66
N TRP A 40 12.80 -2.48 -0.23
CA TRP A 40 12.02 -1.33 0.19
C TRP A 40 11.15 -1.67 1.40
N LEU A 41 10.97 -0.68 2.27
CA LEU A 41 10.10 -0.69 3.43
C LEU A 41 9.11 0.46 3.29
N LEU A 42 7.82 0.14 3.29
CA LEU A 42 6.76 1.13 3.45
C LEU A 42 6.38 1.19 4.92
N ILE A 43 6.27 2.41 5.46
CA ILE A 43 5.75 2.63 6.81
C ILE A 43 4.51 3.49 6.68
N PHE A 44 3.39 2.94 7.11
CA PHE A 44 2.15 3.67 7.29
C PHE A 44 2.06 4.13 8.74
N LEU A 45 1.83 5.42 8.93
CA LEU A 45 1.48 5.99 10.22
C LEU A 45 0.05 6.52 10.22
N SER A 46 -0.71 6.14 11.24
CA SER A 46 -2.05 6.68 11.47
C SER A 46 -2.25 7.06 12.93
N PRO A 47 -2.91 8.18 13.25
CA PRO A 47 -3.27 8.52 14.62
C PRO A 47 -4.33 7.56 15.20
N ASN A 48 -5.23 7.08 14.34
CA ASN A 48 -6.44 6.35 14.69
C ASN A 48 -7.10 5.87 13.37
N CYS A 49 -8.43 5.84 13.33
CA CYS A 49 -9.20 5.52 12.14
C CYS A 49 -9.57 6.74 11.25
N ASP A 50 -8.96 7.90 11.46
CA ASP A 50 -9.20 9.10 10.65
C ASP A 50 -8.38 9.04 9.35
N PRO A 51 -8.81 9.75 8.29
CA PRO A 51 -8.08 9.79 7.02
C PRO A 51 -6.87 10.75 7.03
N VAL A 52 -6.15 10.79 8.14
CA VAL A 52 -4.97 11.65 8.31
C VAL A 52 -3.74 10.76 8.45
N ASN A 53 -3.36 10.14 7.35
CA ASN A 53 -2.30 9.15 7.34
C ASN A 53 -1.02 9.72 6.74
N ARG A 54 0.13 9.19 7.18
CA ARG A 54 1.42 9.46 6.56
C ARG A 54 2.01 8.17 6.02
N LEU A 55 2.57 8.27 4.82
CA LEU A 55 3.25 7.17 4.18
C LEU A 55 4.72 7.55 4.00
N TYR A 56 5.59 6.65 4.43
CA TYR A 56 7.03 6.76 4.27
C TYR A 56 7.54 5.57 3.48
N LEU A 57 8.31 5.85 2.43
CA LEU A 57 8.98 4.82 1.65
C LEU A 57 10.48 4.90 1.88
N ILE A 58 11.08 3.79 2.29
CA ILE A 58 12.49 3.67 2.65
C ILE A 58 13.14 2.60 1.77
N LYS A 59 14.31 2.89 1.20
CA LYS A 59 15.11 1.90 0.47
C LYS A 59 15.95 1.11 1.47
N LEU A 60 15.70 -0.19 1.59
CA LEU A 60 16.40 -1.07 2.54
C LEU A 60 17.87 -1.31 2.19
N GLN A 61 18.22 -1.26 0.91
CA GLN A 61 19.61 -1.42 0.45
C GLN A 61 20.50 -0.21 0.78
N ASP A 62 19.89 0.96 1.01
CA ASP A 62 20.59 2.19 1.38
C ASP A 62 20.54 2.42 2.90
N LEU A 63 20.24 1.37 3.70
CA LEU A 63 20.43 1.40 5.16
C LEU A 63 21.92 1.45 5.49
N ASP A 64 22.57 2.55 5.14
CA ASP A 64 23.68 3.06 5.94
C ASP A 64 23.00 3.79 7.10
N LEU A 65 23.01 3.15 8.27
CA LEU A 65 22.12 3.31 9.45
C LEU A 65 22.11 4.70 10.14
N LYS A 66 22.44 5.79 9.44
CA LYS A 66 22.63 7.14 10.00
C LYS A 66 21.94 8.25 9.22
N SER A 67 21.44 8.02 8.00
CA SER A 67 20.78 9.07 7.22
C SER A 67 19.63 8.53 6.37
N PHE A 68 18.41 8.63 6.90
CA PHE A 68 17.20 8.31 6.15
C PHE A 68 16.64 9.57 5.49
N SER A 69 16.30 9.49 4.21
CA SER A 69 15.48 10.50 3.55
C SER A 69 14.04 9.99 3.50
N PHE A 70 13.14 10.72 4.13
CA PHE A 70 11.71 10.42 4.09
C PHE A 70 11.12 11.05 2.83
N VAL A 71 10.63 10.23 1.90
CA VAL A 71 9.67 10.72 0.91
C VAL A 71 8.32 10.76 1.63
N ASN A 72 7.98 11.93 2.17
CA ASN A 72 6.68 12.14 2.80
C ASN A 72 5.63 12.30 1.70
N THR A 73 4.74 11.32 1.58
CA THR A 73 3.49 11.51 0.85
C THR A 73 2.36 11.69 1.86
N ASN A 74 1.86 12.91 1.95
CA ASN A 74 0.59 13.16 2.61
C ASN A 74 -0.50 12.57 1.71
N VAL A 75 -0.98 11.38 2.06
CA VAL A 75 -2.14 10.79 1.40
C VAL A 75 -3.36 11.17 2.21
N ILE A 76 -4.18 12.04 1.62
CA ILE A 76 -5.29 12.76 2.27
C ILE A 76 -6.54 11.86 2.45
N ASP A 77 -6.55 10.67 1.85
CA ASP A 77 -7.68 9.75 1.84
C ASP A 77 -7.24 8.34 2.28
N TRP A 78 -8.15 7.53 2.83
CA TRP A 78 -7.85 6.15 3.27
C TRP A 78 -7.40 5.26 2.11
N PRO A 79 -6.13 4.80 2.10
CA PRO A 79 -5.74 3.71 1.23
C PRO A 79 -6.29 2.40 1.78
N MET A 80 -7.27 1.82 1.08
CA MET A 80 -7.86 0.53 1.44
C MET A 80 -6.92 -0.64 1.12
N CYS A 81 -6.05 -0.47 0.12
CA CYS A 81 -5.05 -1.47 -0.24
C CYS A 81 -3.86 -0.81 -0.97
N TYR A 82 -2.78 -1.57 -1.08
CA TYR A 82 -1.59 -1.17 -1.81
C TYR A 82 -1.22 -2.29 -2.76
N VAL A 83 -0.86 -1.94 -3.98
CA VAL A 83 -0.49 -2.93 -4.98
C VAL A 83 0.82 -2.56 -5.62
N PHE A 84 1.74 -3.49 -5.52
CA PHE A 84 3.07 -3.34 -6.03
C PHE A 84 3.19 -4.16 -7.30
N THR A 85 3.67 -3.53 -8.37
CA THR A 85 3.91 -4.18 -9.66
C THR A 85 5.36 -3.95 -10.08
N ARG A 86 5.79 -4.63 -11.14
CA ARG A 86 7.19 -4.58 -11.60
C ARG A 86 7.59 -3.20 -12.12
N ILE A 87 6.60 -2.44 -12.56
CA ILE A 87 6.79 -1.18 -13.28
C ILE A 87 6.51 0.00 -12.36
N CYS A 88 5.54 -0.13 -11.45
CA CYS A 88 5.12 0.95 -10.54
C CYS A 88 4.58 0.37 -9.23
N CYS A 89 4.75 1.13 -8.15
CA CYS A 89 4.01 0.89 -6.91
C CYS A 89 2.79 1.81 -6.95
N TYR A 90 1.60 1.23 -6.80
CA TYR A 90 0.35 1.97 -6.80
C TYR A 90 -0.25 1.96 -5.40
N LEU A 91 -0.51 3.15 -4.88
CA LEU A 91 -1.39 3.32 -3.74
C LEU A 91 -2.82 3.27 -4.27
N ILE A 92 -3.64 2.39 -3.70
CA ILE A 92 -5.05 2.30 -4.06
C ILE A 92 -5.85 3.05 -3.01
N ILE A 93 -6.37 4.20 -3.44
CA ILE A 93 -7.18 5.07 -2.60
C ILE A 93 -8.64 4.86 -2.98
N TRP A 94 -9.48 4.62 -1.98
CA TRP A 94 -10.92 4.70 -2.18
C TRP A 94 -11.40 6.11 -1.91
N LYS A 95 -12.01 6.72 -2.92
CA LYS A 95 -12.65 8.02 -2.76
C LYS A 95 -14.14 7.81 -2.51
N ILE A 96 -14.55 7.97 -1.26
CA ILE A 96 -15.95 7.97 -0.84
C ILE A 96 -16.72 8.93 -1.79
N CYS A 97 -17.84 8.45 -2.35
CA CYS A 97 -18.71 9.11 -3.35
C CYS A 97 -18.35 9.01 -4.85
N GLN A 98 -17.26 8.35 -5.28
CA GLN A 98 -16.98 8.19 -6.72
C GLN A 98 -17.06 6.76 -7.26
N ASP A 99 -17.32 5.74 -6.43
CA ASP A 99 -17.31 4.30 -6.80
C ASP A 99 -16.11 3.93 -7.69
N ALA A 100 -14.98 4.59 -7.44
CA ALA A 100 -13.82 4.62 -8.30
C ALA A 100 -12.56 4.33 -7.48
N LEU A 101 -11.74 3.47 -8.05
CA LEU A 101 -10.44 3.12 -7.51
C LEU A 101 -9.38 3.93 -8.26
N GLN A 102 -8.68 4.81 -7.54
CA GLN A 102 -7.59 5.59 -8.11
C GLN A 102 -6.26 4.92 -7.85
N LEU A 103 -5.51 4.72 -8.93
CA LEU A 103 -4.11 4.33 -8.86
C LEU A 103 -3.28 5.59 -8.67
N VAL A 104 -2.55 5.68 -7.58
CA VAL A 104 -1.68 6.82 -7.27
C VAL A 104 -0.24 6.35 -7.23
N ASP A 105 0.69 7.15 -7.75
CA ASP A 105 2.11 6.81 -7.70
C ASP A 105 2.66 6.93 -6.26
N LEU A 106 3.93 6.54 -6.08
CA LEU A 106 4.63 6.63 -4.80
C LEU A 106 4.84 8.06 -4.29
N THR A 107 4.59 9.07 -5.13
CA THR A 107 4.68 10.49 -4.79
C THR A 107 3.32 11.06 -4.37
N GLY A 108 2.26 10.25 -4.37
CA GLY A 108 0.90 10.69 -4.08
C GLY A 108 0.24 11.38 -5.28
N LYS A 109 0.87 11.38 -6.46
CA LYS A 109 0.27 11.95 -7.68
C LYS A 109 -0.65 10.91 -8.31
N PRO A 110 -1.91 11.26 -8.59
CA PRO A 110 -2.83 10.34 -9.24
C PRO A 110 -2.27 9.94 -10.60
N VAL A 111 -2.13 8.64 -10.80
CA VAL A 111 -1.91 8.08 -12.12
C VAL A 111 -3.25 8.20 -12.85
N LYS A 112 -3.21 8.53 -14.14
CA LYS A 112 -4.38 8.94 -14.96
C LYS A 112 -5.50 7.88 -15.07
N TYR A 113 -5.39 6.74 -14.39
CA TYR A 113 -6.27 5.59 -14.52
C TYR A 113 -7.15 5.45 -13.28
N SER A 114 -8.46 5.47 -13.53
CA SER A 114 -9.50 5.20 -12.55
C SER A 114 -10.24 3.94 -12.99
N ILE A 115 -10.44 2.99 -12.08
CA ILE A 115 -11.29 1.83 -12.33
C ILE A 115 -12.67 2.16 -11.76
N ALA A 116 -13.64 2.35 -12.63
CA ALA A 116 -15.03 2.56 -12.25
C ALA A 116 -15.71 1.21 -12.00
N PHE A 117 -16.45 1.12 -10.90
CA PHE A 117 -17.21 -0.08 -10.56
C PHE A 117 -18.71 0.17 -10.70
N PRO A 118 -19.50 -0.87 -11.04
CA PRO A 118 -20.93 -0.71 -11.23
C PRO A 118 -21.71 -0.40 -9.93
N SER A 119 -21.09 -0.53 -8.75
CA SER A 119 -21.68 -0.04 -7.50
C SER A 119 -20.63 0.11 -6.38
N ALA A 120 -21.00 0.78 -5.29
CA ALA A 120 -20.26 0.84 -4.02
C ALA A 120 -20.07 -0.56 -3.40
N ARG A 121 -18.82 -1.01 -3.22
CA ARG A 121 -18.45 -2.39 -2.83
C ARG A 121 -17.16 -2.48 -2.03
N THR A 122 -16.94 -3.65 -1.42
CA THR A 122 -15.63 -4.06 -0.91
C THR A 122 -14.79 -4.56 -2.07
N ILE A 123 -13.60 -3.97 -2.21
CA ILE A 123 -12.62 -4.36 -3.20
C ILE A 123 -11.34 -4.69 -2.46
N VAL A 124 -10.87 -5.91 -2.63
CA VAL A 124 -9.55 -6.34 -2.12
C VAL A 124 -8.66 -6.55 -3.32
N PHE A 125 -7.60 -5.76 -3.42
CA PHE A 125 -6.60 -5.93 -4.46
C PHE A 125 -5.38 -6.66 -3.89
N THR A 126 -4.88 -7.64 -4.63
CA THR A 126 -3.61 -8.30 -4.39
C THR A 126 -2.78 -8.31 -5.65
N GLY A 127 -1.48 -8.07 -5.54
CA GLY A 127 -0.57 -8.11 -6.67
C GLY A 127 0.86 -8.28 -6.19
N ARG A 128 1.68 -8.93 -7.00
CA ARG A 128 3.09 -9.15 -6.70
C ARG A 128 3.93 -8.12 -7.43
N LYS A 129 4.95 -7.58 -6.76
CA LYS A 129 5.88 -6.62 -7.37
C LYS A 129 6.60 -7.19 -8.59
N THR A 130 6.79 -8.49 -8.70
CA THR A 130 7.44 -9.08 -9.88
C THR A 130 6.50 -9.25 -11.08
N SER A 131 5.19 -9.10 -10.87
CA SER A 131 4.15 -9.27 -11.86
C SER A 131 3.74 -7.94 -12.49
N ASN A 132 3.30 -8.00 -13.74
CA ASN A 132 2.58 -6.89 -14.39
C ASN A 132 1.06 -7.07 -14.31
N GLU A 133 0.64 -8.12 -13.62
CA GLU A 133 -0.74 -8.50 -13.42
C GLU A 133 -1.02 -8.54 -11.91
N GLY A 134 -2.23 -8.14 -11.54
CA GLY A 134 -2.73 -8.34 -10.19
C GLY A 134 -4.18 -8.77 -10.21
N PHE A 135 -4.69 -9.14 -9.05
CA PHE A 135 -6.02 -9.65 -8.87
C PHE A 135 -6.82 -8.70 -8.00
N PHE A 136 -8.06 -8.44 -8.36
CA PHE A 136 -8.98 -7.78 -7.44
C PHE A 136 -10.24 -8.60 -7.26
N HIS A 137 -10.62 -8.76 -6.00
CA HIS A 137 -11.86 -9.37 -5.61
C HIS A 137 -12.89 -8.28 -5.37
N PHE A 138 -13.99 -8.34 -6.11
CA PHE A 138 -15.13 -7.44 -6.03
C PHE A 138 -16.33 -8.21 -5.47
N THR A 139 -16.94 -7.70 -4.41
CA THR A 139 -18.12 -8.32 -3.82
C THR A 139 -19.08 -7.28 -3.27
N SER A 140 -20.41 -7.48 -3.44
CA SER A 140 -21.41 -6.83 -2.56
C SER A 140 -22.77 -7.47 -2.69
N PHE A 141 -23.71 -6.95 -1.93
CA PHE A 141 -25.05 -7.50 -1.75
C PHE A 141 -25.77 -7.91 -3.03
N LEU A 142 -25.60 -7.19 -4.15
CA LEU A 142 -26.34 -7.50 -5.38
C LEU A 142 -25.62 -8.46 -6.35
N TYR A 143 -24.33 -8.76 -6.13
CA TYR A 143 -23.55 -9.59 -7.06
C TYR A 143 -22.64 -10.53 -6.29
N PRO A 144 -22.59 -11.82 -6.66
CA PRO A 144 -21.61 -12.75 -6.11
C PRO A 144 -20.18 -12.20 -6.25
N GLY A 145 -19.28 -12.71 -5.42
CA GLY A 145 -17.88 -12.28 -5.47
C GLY A 145 -17.23 -12.63 -6.81
N ILE A 146 -16.65 -11.64 -7.48
CA ILE A 146 -15.94 -11.81 -8.75
C ILE A 146 -14.47 -11.48 -8.54
N ILE A 147 -13.59 -12.40 -8.92
CA ILE A 147 -12.15 -12.18 -8.98
C ILE A 147 -11.81 -11.79 -10.41
N TYR A 148 -11.20 -10.63 -10.54
CA TYR A 148 -10.71 -10.10 -11.80
C TYR A 148 -9.18 -10.15 -11.84
N LEU A 149 -8.64 -10.39 -13.02
CA LEU A 149 -7.25 -10.17 -13.37
C LEU A 149 -7.12 -8.77 -13.98
N TYR A 150 -6.22 -7.95 -13.47
CA TYR A 150 -5.92 -6.61 -13.96
C TYR A 150 -4.51 -6.57 -14.56
N ASP A 151 -4.39 -6.17 -15.81
CA ASP A 151 -3.12 -5.92 -16.50
C ASP A 151 -2.74 -4.44 -16.34
N PHE A 152 -1.64 -4.19 -15.64
CA PHE A 152 -1.13 -2.85 -15.36
C PHE A 152 -0.40 -2.20 -16.54
N ARG A 153 0.00 -2.96 -17.57
CA ARG A 153 0.64 -2.40 -18.78
C ARG A 153 -0.39 -1.80 -19.72
N HIS A 154 -1.48 -2.51 -19.93
CA HIS A 154 -2.52 -2.12 -20.87
C HIS A 154 -3.75 -1.49 -20.18
N HIS A 155 -3.76 -1.44 -18.84
CA HIS A 155 -4.87 -0.96 -18.02
C HIS A 155 -6.20 -1.64 -18.37
N SER A 156 -6.14 -2.97 -18.54
CA SER A 156 -7.29 -3.79 -18.91
C SER A 156 -7.63 -4.79 -17.81
N MET A 157 -8.90 -5.17 -17.72
CA MET A 157 -9.38 -6.15 -16.74
C MET A 157 -10.10 -7.30 -17.42
N LYS A 158 -9.94 -8.49 -16.86
CA LYS A 158 -10.60 -9.72 -17.30
C LYS A 158 -11.19 -10.44 -16.09
N ILE A 159 -12.38 -11.01 -16.24
CA ILE A 159 -12.94 -11.90 -15.22
C ILE A 159 -12.12 -13.19 -15.19
N LEU A 160 -11.59 -13.51 -14.01
CA LEU A 160 -10.85 -14.75 -13.79
C LEU A 160 -11.75 -15.82 -13.18
N PHE A 161 -12.56 -15.44 -12.19
CA PHE A 161 -13.40 -16.37 -11.46
C PHE A 161 -14.65 -15.69 -10.90
N GLU A 162 -15.78 -16.39 -10.93
CA GLU A 162 -17.03 -15.97 -10.29
C GLU A 162 -17.35 -16.97 -9.17
N ILE A 163 -17.43 -16.48 -7.94
CA ILE A 163 -17.80 -17.27 -6.77
C ILE A 163 -19.30 -17.54 -6.87
N LYS A 164 -19.67 -18.77 -7.23
CA LYS A 164 -21.07 -19.21 -7.28
C LYS A 164 -21.61 -19.58 -5.91
#